data_AF-A0A2S2Q534-F1
#
_entry.id   AF-A0A2S2Q534-F1
#
_cell.length_a   1.000
_cell.length_b   1.000
_cell.length_c   1.000
_cell.angle_alpha   90.00
_cell.angle_beta   90.00
_cell.angle_gamma   90.00
#
_symmetry.space_group_name_H-M   'P 1'
#
loop_
_entity.id
_entity.type
_entity.pdbx_description
1 polymer ?
#
loop_
_entity_poly.entity_id
_entity_poly.type
_entity_poly.pdbx_seq_one_letter_code
_entity_poly.pdbx_strand_id
1 'polypeptide(L)'
;HDEMNGDTFREWMEGILPLLKPNSVIVVDNASYHSVTIDKAPSSHTLKADIIKWLENKGEVINHSMVIPQLLLRVKRLKPLHKKYVIDELVKANNHTILRLPPYHCELNPIELVISLVISKEPRPDE
;
A
#
# COMPACT_ATOMS: atom_id res chain seq x y z
N HIS A 1 11.92 -20.70 -2.83
CA HIS A 1 11.86 -19.22 -2.93
C HIS A 1 10.46 -18.91 -3.42
N ASP A 2 9.54 -18.68 -2.50
CA ASP A 2 8.23 -18.13 -2.87
C ASP A 2 8.41 -16.62 -3.03
N GLU A 3 7.95 -16.09 -4.15
CA GLU A 3 8.06 -14.67 -4.46
C GLU A 3 7.10 -13.90 -3.54
N MET A 4 7.65 -12.98 -2.74
CA MET A 4 6.87 -12.19 -1.78
C MET A 4 5.81 -11.37 -2.53
N ASN A 5 4.53 -11.62 -2.23
CA ASN A 5 3.40 -10.90 -2.80
C ASN A 5 2.52 -10.28 -1.70
N GLY A 6 1.46 -9.60 -2.11
CA GLY A 6 0.56 -8.91 -1.19
C GLY A 6 -0.14 -9.81 -0.18
N ASP A 7 -0.52 -11.02 -0.59
CA ASP A 7 -1.21 -11.99 0.26
C ASP A 7 -0.25 -12.61 1.26
N THR A 8 0.94 -13.04 0.80
CA THR A 8 2.00 -13.56 1.68
C THR A 8 2.42 -12.52 2.73
N PHE A 9 2.56 -11.25 2.32
CA PHE A 9 2.90 -10.18 3.27
C PHE A 9 1.77 -9.92 4.28
N ARG A 10 0.51 -9.97 3.84
CA ARG A 10 -0.66 -9.81 4.71
C ARG A 10 -0.71 -10.92 5.77
N GLU A 11 -0.59 -12.18 5.38
CA GLU A 11 -0.59 -13.34 6.29
C GLU A 11 0.55 -13.24 7.32
N TRP A 12 1.74 -12.88 6.87
CA TRP A 12 2.87 -12.64 7.77
C TRP A 12 2.57 -11.53 8.78
N MET A 13 1.99 -10.41 8.33
CA MET A 13 1.64 -9.29 9.21
C MET A 13 0.59 -9.71 10.25
N GLU A 14 -0.42 -10.51 9.88
CA GLU A 14 -1.41 -11.06 10.81
C GLU A 14 -0.77 -11.91 11.91
N GLY A 15 0.26 -12.68 11.59
CA GLY A 15 1.00 -13.47 12.59
C GLY A 15 1.84 -12.62 13.54
N ILE A 16 2.37 -11.48 13.07
CA ILE A 16 3.25 -10.62 13.87
C ILE A 16 2.47 -9.65 14.76
N LEU A 17 1.35 -9.10 14.31
CA LEU A 17 0.60 -8.06 15.06
C LEU A 17 0.29 -8.46 16.52
N PRO A 18 -0.16 -9.68 16.84
CA PRO A 18 -0.44 -10.09 18.22
C PRO A 18 0.81 -10.15 19.12
N LEU A 19 2.00 -10.24 18.54
CA LEU A 19 3.27 -10.32 19.26
C LEU A 19 3.84 -8.92 19.60
N LEU A 20 3.27 -7.86 19.00
CA LEU A 20 3.71 -6.49 19.23
C LEU A 20 3.07 -5.89 20.48
N LYS A 21 3.76 -4.91 21.08
CA LYS A 21 3.17 -4.10 22.15
C LYS A 21 1.97 -3.30 21.62
N PRO A 22 0.88 -3.16 22.38
CA PRO A 22 -0.27 -2.35 21.97
C PRO A 22 0.13 -0.92 21.59
N ASN A 23 -0.57 -0.31 20.62
CA ASN A 23 -0.30 1.05 20.13
C ASN A 23 1.09 1.26 19.50
N SER A 24 1.77 0.19 19.07
CA SER A 24 3.04 0.33 18.33
C SER A 24 2.86 1.06 17.00
N VAL A 25 3.90 1.79 16.60
CA VAL A 25 4.04 2.37 15.26
C VAL A 25 4.85 1.41 14.39
N ILE A 26 4.29 0.99 13.27
CA ILE A 26 4.92 0.10 12.29
C ILE A 26 5.38 0.95 11.12
N VAL A 27 6.69 0.98 10.88
CA VAL A 27 7.28 1.70 9.75
C VAL A 27 7.42 0.75 8.57
N VAL A 28 6.88 1.12 7.41
CA VAL A 28 6.98 0.34 6.17
C VAL A 28 7.54 1.20 5.05
N ASP A 29 8.35 0.59 4.19
CA ASP A 29 8.82 1.24 2.96
C ASP A 29 7.71 1.22 1.88
N ASN A 30 8.08 1.61 0.65
CA ASN A 30 7.15 1.71 -0.46
C ASN A 30 7.18 0.49 -1.43
N ALA A 31 7.51 -0.71 -0.94
CA ALA A 31 7.40 -1.91 -1.76
C ALA A 31 5.97 -2.13 -2.27
N SER A 32 5.85 -2.68 -3.48
CA SER A 32 4.56 -2.84 -4.17
C SER A 32 3.58 -3.73 -3.41
N TYR A 33 4.06 -4.80 -2.78
CA TYR A 33 3.27 -5.74 -1.99
C TYR A 33 2.77 -5.14 -0.66
N HIS A 34 3.41 -4.09 -0.12
CA HIS A 34 2.86 -3.33 1.00
C HIS A 34 1.67 -2.44 0.59
N SER A 35 1.52 -2.17 -0.70
CA SER A 35 0.65 -1.12 -1.25
C SER A 35 -0.59 -1.67 -1.98
N VAL A 36 -1.03 -2.88 -1.63
CA VAL A 36 -2.26 -3.48 -2.15
C VAL A 36 -3.46 -2.62 -1.73
N THR A 37 -4.21 -2.11 -2.70
CA THR A 37 -5.36 -1.22 -2.46
C THR A 37 -6.65 -2.02 -2.28
N ILE A 38 -7.47 -1.65 -1.29
CA ILE A 38 -8.78 -2.28 -1.02
C ILE A 38 -9.78 -1.99 -2.14
N ASP A 39 -9.82 -0.73 -2.57
CA ASP A 39 -10.71 -0.27 -3.64
C ASP A 39 -9.85 0.25 -4.80
N LYS A 40 -9.60 -0.63 -5.77
CA LYS A 40 -8.76 -0.33 -6.91
C LYS A 40 -9.47 0.66 -7.82
N ALA A 41 -8.95 1.87 -7.89
CA ALA A 41 -9.47 2.91 -8.78
C ALA A 41 -9.48 2.41 -10.25
N PRO A 42 -10.55 2.72 -11.01
CA PRO A 42 -10.67 2.35 -12.41
C PRO A 42 -9.53 2.89 -13.28
N SER A 43 -9.30 2.24 -14.42
CA SER A 43 -8.32 2.62 -15.43
C SER A 43 -8.96 2.74 -16.83
N SER A 44 -8.18 3.11 -17.84
CA SER A 44 -8.63 3.13 -19.24
C SER A 44 -9.11 1.78 -19.77
N HIS A 45 -8.72 0.68 -19.13
CA HIS A 45 -9.15 -0.68 -19.48
C HIS A 45 -10.44 -1.09 -18.76
N THR A 46 -10.94 -0.28 -17.83
CA THR A 46 -12.18 -0.57 -17.08
C THR A 46 -13.40 -0.19 -17.93
N LEU A 47 -14.46 -0.99 -17.88
CA LEU A 47 -15.70 -0.69 -18.59
C LEU A 47 -16.28 0.66 -18.12
N LYS A 48 -16.80 1.44 -19.06
CA LYS A 48 -17.38 2.77 -18.77
C LYS A 48 -18.42 2.72 -17.64
N ALA A 49 -19.28 1.70 -17.64
CA ALA A 49 -20.30 1.51 -16.61
C ALA A 49 -19.69 1.33 -15.22
N ASP A 50 -18.61 0.56 -15.10
CA ASP A 50 -17.92 0.36 -13.82
C ASP A 50 -17.16 1.61 -13.36
N ILE A 51 -16.64 2.42 -14.29
CA ILE A 51 -16.06 3.73 -13.97
C ILE A 51 -17.13 4.65 -13.37
N ILE A 52 -18.31 4.71 -13.99
CA ILE A 52 -19.43 5.53 -13.49
C ILE A 52 -19.87 5.03 -12.12
N LYS A 53 -20.11 3.73 -11.97
CA LYS A 53 -20.50 3.11 -10.69
C LYS A 53 -19.48 3.42 -9.60
N TRP A 54 -18.19 3.35 -9.90
CA TRP A 54 -17.13 3.69 -8.94
C TRP A 54 -17.23 5.16 -8.50
N LEU A 55 -17.44 6.09 -9.43
CA LEU A 55 -17.58 7.52 -9.13
C LEU A 55 -18.85 7.82 -8.30
N GLU A 56 -19.97 7.21 -8.64
CA GLU A 56 -21.24 7.33 -7.91
C GLU A 56 -21.12 6.77 -6.49
N ASN A 57 -20.43 5.64 -6.31
CA ASN A 57 -20.13 5.08 -4.99
C ASN A 57 -19.25 6.01 -4.12
N LYS A 58 -18.52 6.95 -4.73
CA LYS A 58 -17.78 8.01 -4.03
C LYS A 58 -18.59 9.30 -3.84
N GLY A 59 -19.87 9.30 -4.22
CA GLY A 59 -20.79 10.42 -4.06
C GLY A 59 -20.68 11.50 -5.15
N GLU A 60 -20.01 11.22 -6.28
CA GLU A 60 -20.05 12.16 -7.41
C GLU A 60 -21.34 12.00 -8.21
N VAL A 61 -21.94 13.12 -8.58
CA VAL A 61 -23.02 13.17 -9.57
C VAL A 61 -22.40 13.20 -10.96
N ILE A 62 -22.59 12.12 -11.73
CA ILE A 62 -21.98 11.95 -13.05
C ILE A 62 -23.03 12.12 -14.16
N ASN A 63 -22.63 12.82 -15.22
CA ASN A 63 -23.41 12.80 -16.46
C ASN A 63 -23.01 11.57 -17.29
N HIS A 64 -23.95 10.66 -17.53
CA HIS A 64 -23.72 9.43 -18.29
C HIS A 64 -23.31 9.67 -19.77
N SER A 65 -23.50 10.89 -20.30
CA SER A 65 -23.02 11.27 -21.63
C SER A 65 -21.50 11.49 -21.71
N MET A 66 -20.80 11.60 -20.57
CA MET A 66 -19.34 11.82 -20.53
C MET A 66 -18.58 10.66 -21.19
N VAL A 67 -17.46 10.99 -21.83
CA VAL A 67 -16.53 10.01 -22.42
C VAL A 67 -15.54 9.49 -21.37
N ILE A 68 -14.97 8.30 -21.61
CA ILE A 68 -14.04 7.64 -20.68
C ILE A 68 -12.91 8.59 -20.20
N PRO A 69 -12.23 9.38 -21.06
CA PRO A 69 -11.19 10.31 -20.61
C PRO A 69 -11.68 11.35 -19.58
N GLN A 70 -12.90 11.88 -19.76
CA GLN A 70 -13.49 12.85 -18.82
C GLN A 70 -13.79 12.20 -17.46
N LEU A 71 -14.30 10.96 -17.48
CA LEU A 71 -14.54 10.19 -16.26
C LEU A 71 -13.22 9.88 -15.53
N LEU A 72 -12.16 9.50 -16.25
CA LEU A 72 -10.85 9.23 -15.67
C LEU A 72 -10.19 10.47 -15.04
N LEU A 73 -10.46 11.68 -15.54
CA LEU A 73 -10.04 12.91 -14.87
C LEU A 73 -10.68 13.06 -13.49
N ARG A 74 -11.96 12.70 -13.35
CA ARG A 74 -12.65 12.68 -12.04
C ARG A 74 -12.08 11.61 -11.13
N VAL A 75 -11.83 10.40 -11.67
CA VAL A 75 -11.17 9.32 -10.92
C VAL A 75 -9.81 9.78 -10.41
N LYS A 76 -8.98 10.44 -11.24
CA LYS A 76 -7.65 10.93 -10.85
C LYS A 76 -7.70 11.90 -9.67
N ARG A 77 -8.72 12.78 -9.62
CA ARG A 77 -8.92 13.72 -8.51
C ARG A 77 -9.32 13.01 -7.21
N LEU A 78 -10.16 11.98 -7.29
CA LEU A 78 -10.71 11.29 -6.12
C LEU A 78 -9.82 10.16 -5.59
N LYS A 79 -9.01 9.56 -6.46
CA LYS A 79 -8.16 8.41 -6.14
C LYS A 79 -7.26 8.64 -4.92
N PRO A 80 -6.55 9.77 -4.76
CA PRO A 80 -5.71 10.00 -3.58
C PRO A 80 -6.50 10.09 -2.27
N LEU A 81 -7.71 10.68 -2.31
CA LEU A 81 -8.55 10.91 -1.14
C LEU A 81 -9.17 9.60 -0.60
N HIS A 82 -9.37 8.63 -1.49
CA HIS A 82 -10.01 7.36 -1.17
C HIS A 82 -9.01 6.18 -1.22
N LYS A 83 -7.71 6.47 -1.31
CA LYS A 83 -6.68 5.44 -1.36
C LYS A 83 -6.58 4.79 0.02
N LYS A 84 -7.05 3.55 0.11
CA LYS A 84 -6.90 2.70 1.29
C LYS A 84 -6.11 1.46 0.94
N TYR A 85 -5.18 1.09 1.81
CA TYR A 85 -4.38 -0.12 1.65
C TYR A 85 -4.83 -1.21 2.62
N VAL A 86 -4.74 -2.46 2.17
CA VAL A 86 -5.15 -3.63 2.95
C VAL A 86 -4.39 -3.68 4.28
N ILE A 87 -3.07 -3.45 4.24
CA ILE A 87 -2.22 -3.50 5.44
C ILE A 87 -2.54 -2.35 6.40
N ASP A 88 -2.79 -1.14 5.90
CA ASP A 88 -3.07 0.02 6.76
C ASP A 88 -4.34 -0.21 7.58
N GLU A 89 -5.39 -0.73 6.96
CA GLU A 89 -6.63 -1.06 7.67
C GLU A 89 -6.45 -2.25 8.62
N LEU A 90 -5.64 -3.25 8.25
CA LEU A 90 -5.32 -4.39 9.13
C LEU A 90 -4.58 -3.93 10.41
N VAL A 91 -3.53 -3.12 10.24
CA VAL A 91 -2.72 -2.58 11.34
C VAL A 91 -3.61 -1.70 12.25
N LYS A 92 -4.44 -0.84 11.65
CA LYS A 92 -5.38 0.00 12.39
C LYS A 92 -6.43 -0.79 13.16
N ALA A 93 -6.96 -1.87 12.57
CA ALA A 93 -7.92 -2.75 13.24
C ALA A 93 -7.33 -3.47 14.46
N ASN A 94 -6.01 -3.69 14.46
CA ASN A 94 -5.27 -4.25 15.60
C ASN A 94 -4.74 -3.17 16.57
N ASN A 95 -5.26 -1.94 16.49
CA ASN A 95 -4.90 -0.83 17.38
C ASN A 95 -3.41 -0.46 17.31
N HIS A 96 -2.86 -0.48 16.09
CA HIS A 96 -1.52 0.00 15.76
C HIS A 96 -1.59 1.11 14.72
N THR A 97 -0.49 1.86 14.57
CA THR A 97 -0.36 2.93 13.56
C THR A 97 0.67 2.53 12.52
N ILE A 98 0.38 2.79 11.24
CA ILE A 98 1.34 2.58 10.16
C ILE A 98 1.96 3.92 9.73
N LEU A 99 3.28 3.93 9.54
CA LEU A 99 4.03 5.05 8.99
C LEU A 99 4.69 4.60 7.68
N ARG A 100 4.26 5.19 6.56
CA ARG A 100 4.82 4.90 5.23
C ARG A 100 5.93 5.86 4.89
N LEU A 101 7.10 5.33 4.57
CA LEU A 101 8.25 6.15 4.15
C LEU A 101 8.05 6.74 2.75
N PRO A 102 8.63 7.92 2.47
CA PRO A 102 8.62 8.48 1.13
C PRO A 102 9.35 7.54 0.14
N PRO A 103 8.87 7.43 -1.11
CA PRO A 103 9.51 6.59 -2.11
C PRO A 103 10.93 7.09 -2.42
N TYR A 104 11.86 6.17 -2.68
CA TYR A 104 13.25 6.44 -3.08
C TYR A 104 14.13 7.11 -2.03
N HIS A 105 13.76 7.05 -0.76
CA HIS A 105 14.54 7.57 0.37
C HIS A 105 14.98 6.42 1.30
N CYS A 106 15.83 5.53 0.79
CA CYS A 106 16.32 4.36 1.54
C CYS A 106 17.14 4.77 2.78
N GLU A 107 17.75 5.97 2.76
CA GLU A 107 18.42 6.58 3.90
C GLU A 107 17.49 6.82 5.10
N LEU A 108 16.19 6.90 4.87
CA LEU A 108 15.16 7.05 5.90
C LEU A 108 14.61 5.72 6.40
N ASN A 109 15.07 4.59 5.85
CA ASN A 109 14.65 3.25 6.26
C ASN A 109 15.60 2.71 7.34
N PRO A 110 15.17 2.64 8.62
CA PRO A 110 16.06 2.21 9.70
C PRO A 110 16.58 0.77 9.51
N ILE A 111 15.87 -0.06 8.74
CA ILE A 111 16.30 -1.44 8.49
C ILE A 111 17.57 -1.49 7.63
N GLU A 112 17.76 -0.57 6.70
CA GLU A 112 18.96 -0.51 5.85
C GLU A 112 20.21 -0.21 6.69
N LEU A 113 20.07 0.63 7.72
CA LEU A 113 21.14 0.90 8.68
C LEU A 113 21.52 -0.37 9.46
N VAL A 114 20.52 -1.13 9.93
CA VAL A 114 20.76 -2.38 10.67
C VAL A 114 21.36 -3.44 9.76
N ILE A 115 20.85 -3.60 8.55
CA ILE A 115 21.37 -4.55 7.55
C ILE A 115 22.82 -4.22 7.21
N SER A 116 23.16 -2.95 7.00
CA SER A 116 24.53 -2.50 6.74
C SER A 116 25.49 -2.90 7.89
N LEU A 117 25.05 -2.75 9.14
CA LEU A 117 25.82 -3.19 10.30
C LEU A 117 26.01 -4.71 10.36
N VAL A 118 25.00 -5.49 10.01
CA VAL A 118 25.09 -6.96 9.99
C VAL A 118 26.04 -7.43 8.89
N ILE A 119 25.88 -6.90 7.67
CA ILE A 119 26.73 -7.25 6.52
C ILE A 119 28.20 -6.85 6.78
N SER A 120 28.46 -5.70 7.40
CA SER A 120 29.82 -5.29 7.76
C SER A 120 30.52 -6.21 8.76
N LYS A 121 29.75 -7.02 9.49
CA LYS A 121 30.23 -7.97 10.50
C LYS A 121 30.26 -9.41 10.00
N GLU A 122 29.70 -9.69 8.83
CA GLU A 122 29.91 -10.99 8.19
C GLU A 122 31.32 -11.04 7.62
N PRO A 123 32.16 -12.03 8.00
CA PRO A 123 33.42 -12.24 7.34
C PRO A 123 33.13 -12.53 5.87
N ARG A 124 33.87 -11.89 4.97
CA ARG A 124 33.82 -12.23 3.54
C ARG A 124 34.12 -13.73 3.43
N PRO A 125 33.28 -14.53 2.75
CA PRO A 125 33.78 -15.79 2.24
C PRO A 125 34.94 -15.40 1.32
N ASP A 126 36.14 -15.89 1.63
CA ASP A 126 37.40 -15.70 0.89
C ASP A 126 38.47 -14.76 1.52
N GLU A 127 38.62 -14.77 2.86
CA GLU A 127 39.92 -14.52 3.54
C GLU A 127 40.28 -15.66 4.52
#